data_AF-A0A3S4TDR1-F1
#
_entry.id   AF-A0A3S4TDR1-F1
#
_cell.length_a   1.000
_cell.length_b   1.000
_cell.length_c   1.000
_cell.angle_alpha   90.00
_cell.angle_beta   90.00
_cell.angle_gamma   90.00
#
_symmetry.space_group_name_H-M   'P 1'
#
loop_
_entity.id
_entity.type
_entity.pdbx_description
1 polymer ?
#
loop_
_entity_poly.entity_id
_entity_poly.type
_entity_poly.pdbx_seq_one_letter_code
_entity_poly.pdbx_strand_id
1 'polypeptide(L)'
;MMKQLLVAGTCTLAVMASAGVAHAEEVRVVDANGVPLSWDSQEACQADGPNIALANPEEDAQYPYFICRAGDDGLWYLFNSDTQG
;
A
#
# COMPACT_ATOMS: atom_id res chain seq x y z
N MET A 1 3.09 -13.29 18.02
CA MET A 1 4.24 -13.49 17.11
C MET A 1 4.29 -12.31 16.15
N MET A 2 5.32 -11.46 16.23
CA MET A 2 5.59 -10.45 15.20
C MET A 2 6.10 -11.16 13.94
N LYS A 3 5.35 -11.09 12.84
CA LYS A 3 5.85 -11.46 11.52
C LYS A 3 6.40 -10.20 10.88
N GLN A 4 7.71 -10.05 10.88
CA GLN A 4 8.40 -9.04 10.07
C GLN A 4 8.34 -9.55 8.62
N LEU A 5 7.27 -9.23 7.90
CA LEU A 5 7.15 -9.54 6.47
C LEU A 5 7.98 -8.53 5.68
N LEU A 6 9.22 -8.91 5.37
CA LEU A 6 10.00 -8.24 4.31
C LEU A 6 9.38 -8.64 2.98
N VAL A 7 8.71 -7.68 2.37
CA VAL A 7 7.88 -7.83 1.18
C VAL A 7 8.58 -7.08 0.04
N ALA A 8 8.77 -7.71 -1.13
CA ALA A 8 9.62 -7.20 -2.21
C ALA A 8 8.90 -6.97 -3.55
N GLY A 9 8.71 -5.70 -3.92
CA GLY A 9 8.66 -5.29 -5.32
C GLY A 9 7.38 -4.62 -5.76
N THR A 10 7.37 -3.28 -5.72
CA THR A 10 6.29 -2.42 -6.19
C THR A 10 6.03 -2.57 -7.70
N CYS A 11 4.76 -2.76 -8.09
CA CYS A 11 4.28 -2.53 -9.45
C CYS A 11 3.60 -1.16 -9.50
N THR A 12 4.27 -0.16 -10.07
CA THR A 12 3.72 1.18 -10.27
C THR A 12 2.68 1.17 -11.40
N LEU A 13 1.40 1.04 -11.05
CA LEU A 13 0.31 1.32 -12.00
C LEU A 13 0.09 2.84 -12.04
N ALA A 14 0.90 3.55 -12.83
CA ALA A 14 0.70 4.98 -13.09
C ALA A 14 -0.54 5.17 -13.99
N VAL A 15 -1.70 5.48 -13.39
CA VAL A 15 -2.89 5.91 -14.15
C VAL A 15 -2.64 7.33 -14.62
N MET A 16 -2.24 7.51 -15.88
CA MET A 16 -2.11 8.83 -16.49
C MET A 16 -3.49 9.44 -16.72
N ALA A 17 -3.94 10.32 -15.81
CA ALA A 17 -5.04 11.24 -16.04
C ALA A 17 -4.50 12.68 -15.99
N SER A 18 -4.82 13.44 -17.04
CA SER A 18 -4.29 14.74 -17.39
C SER A 18 -4.77 15.89 -16.50
N ALA A 19 -3.84 16.83 -16.24
CA ALA A 19 -4.03 18.25 -15.93
C ALA A 19 -4.71 18.65 -14.60
N GLY A 20 -3.89 19.16 -13.67
CA GLY A 20 -4.30 20.25 -12.77
C GLY A 20 -4.81 19.88 -11.38
N VAL A 21 -4.62 18.65 -10.91
CA VAL A 21 -4.81 18.29 -9.49
C VAL A 21 -3.55 17.57 -9.01
N ALA A 22 -3.04 17.93 -7.83
CA ALA A 22 -2.06 17.08 -7.15
C ALA A 22 -2.79 15.78 -6.81
N HIS A 23 -2.70 14.78 -7.69
CA HIS A 23 -3.22 13.46 -7.40
C HIS A 23 -2.39 12.92 -6.23
N ALA A 24 -3.04 12.56 -5.13
CA ALA A 24 -2.40 11.75 -4.09
C ALA A 24 -1.79 10.55 -4.79
N GLU A 25 -0.48 10.42 -4.68
CA GLU A 25 0.25 9.34 -5.31
C GLU A 25 0.22 8.16 -4.36
N GLU A 26 -0.38 7.07 -4.83
CA GLU A 26 -0.63 5.89 -4.01
C GLU A 26 0.13 4.70 -4.55
N VAL A 27 0.85 4.03 -3.67
CA VAL A 27 1.60 2.83 -3.96
C VAL A 27 0.90 1.64 -3.33
N ARG A 28 0.44 0.70 -4.15
CA ARG A 28 -0.10 -0.57 -3.64
C ARG A 28 1.04 -1.40 -3.06
N VAL A 29 0.87 -1.86 -1.82
CA VAL A 29 1.84 -2.75 -1.18
C VAL A 29 1.64 -4.17 -1.68
N VAL A 30 2.71 -4.79 -2.16
CA VAL A 30 2.71 -6.11 -2.80
C VAL A 30 3.91 -6.90 -2.32
N ASP A 31 3.75 -8.23 -2.17
CA ASP A 31 4.74 -9.21 -1.69
C ASP A 31 6.00 -9.34 -2.57
N ALA A 32 6.91 -10.24 -2.19
CA ALA A 32 8.18 -10.49 -2.90
C ALA A 32 8.07 -10.87 -4.40
N ASN A 33 6.88 -11.28 -4.83
CA ASN A 33 6.58 -11.70 -6.20
C ASN A 33 5.70 -10.68 -6.92
N GLY A 34 5.46 -9.51 -6.32
CA GLY A 34 4.56 -8.49 -6.86
C GLY A 34 3.07 -8.78 -6.64
N VAL A 35 2.72 -9.72 -5.75
CA VAL A 35 1.32 -10.04 -5.43
C VAL A 35 0.81 -9.11 -4.33
N PRO A 36 -0.31 -8.39 -4.51
CA PRO A 36 -0.85 -7.51 -3.48
C PRO A 36 -1.03 -8.18 -2.12
N LEU A 37 -0.62 -7.49 -1.06
CA LEU A 37 -0.97 -7.92 0.28
C LEU A 37 -2.48 -7.73 0.48
N SER A 38 -3.13 -8.77 0.96
CA SER A 38 -4.57 -8.81 1.15
C SER A 38 -4.96 -9.38 2.51
N TRP A 39 -6.06 -8.86 3.08
CA TRP A 39 -6.63 -9.32 4.34
C TRP A 39 -8.13 -9.61 4.18
N ASP A 40 -8.66 -10.50 5.02
CA ASP A 40 -10.08 -10.84 5.04
C ASP A 40 -10.96 -9.75 5.69
N SER A 41 -10.38 -8.78 6.42
CA SER A 41 -11.13 -7.71 7.09
C SER A 41 -10.37 -6.39 7.14
N GLN A 42 -11.13 -5.30 7.29
CA GLN A 42 -10.59 -3.95 7.45
C GLN A 42 -9.71 -3.86 8.70
N GLU A 43 -10.16 -4.44 9.81
CA GLU A 43 -9.47 -4.39 11.09
C GLU A 43 -8.10 -5.08 11.02
N ALA A 44 -8.01 -6.20 10.32
CA ALA A 44 -6.74 -6.90 10.15
C ALA A 44 -5.75 -6.07 9.33
N CYS A 45 -6.20 -5.46 8.22
CA CYS A 45 -5.37 -4.56 7.43
C CYS A 45 -4.92 -3.34 8.25
N GLN A 46 -5.82 -2.72 9.02
CA GLN A 46 -5.52 -1.55 9.85
C GLN A 46 -4.55 -1.88 11.00
N ALA A 47 -4.61 -3.10 11.55
CA ALA A 47 -3.69 -3.54 12.59
C ALA A 47 -2.27 -3.79 12.05
N ASP A 48 -2.15 -4.33 10.84
CA ASP A 48 -0.85 -4.65 10.23
C ASP A 48 -0.23 -3.45 9.51
N GLY A 49 -1.03 -2.55 8.92
CA GLY A 49 -0.59 -1.41 8.12
C GLY A 49 0.54 -0.56 8.74
N PRO A 50 0.45 -0.12 10.01
CA PRO A 50 1.52 0.65 10.67
C PRO A 50 2.86 -0.10 10.80
N ASN A 51 2.86 -1.42 10.60
CA ASN A 51 4.02 -2.29 10.77
C ASN A 51 4.61 -2.78 9.43
N ILE A 52 4.03 -2.36 8.30
CA ILE A 52 4.46 -2.77 6.97
C ILE A 52 5.04 -1.55 6.25
N ALA A 53 6.32 -1.65 5.90
CA ALA A 53 7.05 -0.64 5.15
C ALA A 53 7.21 -1.07 3.68
N LEU A 54 7.38 -0.09 2.80
CA LEU A 54 7.79 -0.36 1.42
C LEU A 54 9.22 -0.89 1.38
N ALA A 55 9.51 -1.72 0.38
CA ALA A 55 10.80 -2.38 0.23
C ALA A 55 11.93 -1.38 -0.07
N ASN A 56 11.62 -0.33 -0.84
CA ASN A 56 12.55 0.75 -1.13
C ASN A 56 12.42 1.82 -0.02
N PRO A 57 13.49 2.11 0.73
CA PRO A 57 13.43 3.08 1.83
C PRO A 57 13.17 4.54 1.39
N GLU A 58 13.55 4.91 0.17
CA GLU A 58 13.31 6.25 -0.38
C GLU A 58 11.82 6.42 -0.72
N GLU A 59 11.21 5.37 -1.28
CA GLU A 59 9.78 5.26 -1.57
C GLU A 59 8.97 5.21 -0.25
N ASP A 60 9.41 4.45 0.74
CA ASP A 60 8.78 4.38 2.07
C ASP A 60 8.74 5.76 2.76
N ALA A 61 9.82 6.53 2.63
CA ALA A 61 9.88 7.90 3.14
C ALA A 61 8.99 8.88 2.36
N GLN A 62 8.79 8.63 1.05
CA GLN A 62 7.93 9.44 0.19
C GLN A 62 6.44 9.18 0.46
N TYR A 63 6.07 7.96 0.83
CA TYR A 63 4.70 7.54 1.05
C TYR A 63 4.47 7.07 2.50
N PRO A 64 4.53 7.97 3.49
CA PRO A 64 4.54 7.60 4.91
C PRO A 64 3.16 7.24 5.48
N TYR A 65 2.08 7.49 4.74
CA TYR A 65 0.72 7.28 5.23
C TYR A 65 0.13 5.99 4.66
N PHE A 66 -0.31 5.09 5.53
CA PHE A 66 -0.96 3.86 5.08
C PHE A 66 -2.48 4.02 4.98
N ILE A 67 -3.08 3.31 4.03
CA ILE A 67 -4.50 3.32 3.73
C ILE A 67 -4.95 1.89 3.43
N CYS A 68 -5.99 1.43 4.12
CA CYS A 68 -6.64 0.14 3.82
C CYS A 68 -7.91 0.37 3.00
N ARG A 69 -8.04 -0.34 1.87
CA ARG A 69 -9.23 -0.25 0.99
C ARG A 69 -9.79 -1.62 0.65
N ALA A 70 -11.11 -1.72 0.60
CA ALA A 70 -11.79 -2.91 0.10
C ALA A 70 -11.59 -3.04 -1.42
N GLY A 71 -11.36 -4.26 -1.88
CA GLY A 71 -11.46 -4.65 -3.28
C GLY A 71 -12.83 -5.24 -3.62
N ASP A 72 -13.10 -5.38 -4.91
CA ASP A 72 -14.36 -5.95 -5.42
C ASP A 72 -14.45 -7.49 -5.21
N ASP A 73 -13.38 -8.11 -4.75
CA ASP A 73 -13.26 -9.53 -4.42
C ASP A 73 -13.56 -9.84 -2.94
N GLY A 74 -13.92 -8.83 -2.15
CA GLY A 74 -14.20 -8.97 -0.72
C GLY A 74 -12.96 -8.97 0.18
N LEU A 75 -11.77 -8.72 -0.39
CA LEU A 75 -10.53 -8.58 0.36
C LEU A 75 -10.22 -7.11 0.65
N TRP A 76 -9.34 -6.87 1.62
CA TRP A 76 -8.78 -5.56 1.95
C TRP A 76 -7.34 -5.47 1.51
N TYR A 77 -6.93 -4.32 0.98
CA TYR A 77 -5.60 -4.09 0.42
C TYR A 77 -4.95 -2.87 1.07
N LEU A 78 -3.63 -2.95 1.24
CA LEU A 78 -2.80 -1.88 1.80
C LEU A 78 -2.20 -1.03 0.69
N PHE A 79 -2.28 0.28 0.89
CA PHE A 79 -1.65 1.30 0.06
C PHE A 79 -0.87 2.25 0.94
N ASN A 80 0.22 2.78 0.41
CA ASN A 80 0.94 3.90 1.00
C ASN A 80 0.68 5.15 0.16
N SER A 81 0.59 6.32 0.80
CA SER A 81 0.26 7.60 0.18
C SER A 81 1.19 8.70 0.71
N ASP A 82 1.41 9.70 -0.13
CA ASP A 82 2.15 10.93 0.18
C ASP A 82 1.29 11.94 0.96
N THR A 83 -0.01 11.65 1.07
CA THR A 83 -1.01 12.47 1.76
C THR A 83 -1.80 11.64 2.77
N GLN A 84 -2.19 12.26 3.89
CA GLN A 84 -3.14 11.65 4.82
C GLN A 84 -4.51 11.59 4.15
N GLY A 85 -4.96 10.36 3.84
CA GLY A 85 -6.27 10.07 3.25
C GLY A 85 -7.44 10.34 4.18
#